data_AF-A0A5S9IMM8-F1
#
_entry.id   AF-A0A5S9IMM8-F1
#
_cell.length_a   1.000
_cell.length_b   1.000
_cell.length_c   1.000
_cell.angle_alpha   90.00
_cell.angle_beta   90.00
_cell.angle_gamma   90.00
#
_symmetry.space_group_name_H-M   'P 1'
#
loop_
_entity.id
_entity.type
_entity.pdbx_description
1 polymer ?
#
loop_
_entity_poly.entity_id
_entity_poly.type
_entity_poly.pdbx_seq_one_letter_code
_entity_poly.pdbx_strand_id
1 'polypeptide(L)'
;MDHTLLEMHENEFDTNLNVAVVLEKIHCFDEGDGFGKAEPYLWPVFFKIDGEKVYFETLETLTLGGNALLHSVDGAQQNLGVKQVDAGDIVDIPSTIGKWKTTLKPIPIHDYDNWALAQGVIGVFCILMEQDHMSSRAAKSCYEKLVQGIEKALNDTIPYLNEQSRSISPQQIERFATSVSESIEKSVIQNENLLRHIWTAINQDDVIGWKCFIYPHKELMNKKKKSFSCRWKNEGDWKISGSIRVYKS
;
A
#
# COMPACT_ATOMS: atom_id res chain seq x y z
N MET A 1 2.14 -37.88 -25.58
CA MET A 1 1.60 -36.79 -24.75
C MET A 1 2.56 -35.63 -24.88
N ASP A 2 2.01 -34.47 -25.18
CA ASP A 2 2.71 -33.29 -25.64
C ASP A 2 3.47 -32.63 -24.48
N HIS A 3 4.79 -32.81 -24.42
CA HIS A 3 5.64 -32.28 -23.35
C HIS A 3 5.69 -30.75 -23.32
N THR A 4 5.25 -30.08 -24.39
CA THR A 4 5.35 -28.63 -24.55
C THR A 4 4.29 -27.86 -23.75
N LEU A 5 3.19 -28.50 -23.34
CA LEU A 5 2.14 -27.84 -22.52
C LEU A 5 2.45 -27.81 -21.02
N LEU A 6 3.35 -28.68 -20.54
CA LEU A 6 3.77 -28.69 -19.13
C LEU A 6 4.84 -27.61 -18.85
N GLU A 7 5.78 -27.38 -19.76
CA GLU A 7 6.82 -26.34 -19.62
C GLU A 7 6.27 -24.89 -19.71
N MET A 8 5.08 -24.70 -20.31
CA MET A 8 4.45 -23.38 -20.39
C MET A 8 3.77 -22.93 -19.09
N HIS A 9 3.43 -23.86 -18.19
CA HIS A 9 2.80 -23.52 -16.90
C HIS A 9 3.82 -23.29 -15.78
N GLU A 10 5.04 -23.80 -15.88
CA GLU A 10 6.08 -23.65 -14.87
C GLU A 10 6.79 -22.27 -14.89
N ASN A 11 6.81 -21.58 -16.03
CA ASN A 11 7.60 -20.34 -16.19
C ASN A 11 6.87 -19.03 -15.83
N GLU A 12 5.54 -19.03 -15.66
CA GLU A 12 4.82 -17.77 -15.41
C GLU A 12 4.98 -17.24 -13.98
N PHE A 13 5.36 -18.06 -12.99
CA PHE A 13 5.35 -17.65 -11.57
C PHE A 13 6.74 -17.40 -10.95
N ASP A 14 7.81 -17.59 -11.72
CA ASP A 14 9.20 -17.68 -11.22
C ASP A 14 10.04 -16.41 -11.39
N THR A 15 9.41 -15.29 -11.76
CA THR A 15 10.17 -14.08 -12.08
C THR A 15 10.06 -13.04 -10.98
N ASN A 16 11.17 -12.77 -10.30
CA ASN A 16 11.32 -11.55 -9.50
C ASN A 16 11.00 -10.31 -10.35
N LEU A 17 10.06 -9.47 -9.90
CA LEU A 17 9.71 -8.24 -10.60
C LEU A 17 10.39 -7.04 -9.96
N ASN A 18 11.20 -6.32 -10.72
CA ASN A 18 11.65 -5.00 -10.29
C ASN A 18 10.50 -4.00 -10.50
N VAL A 19 10.02 -3.43 -9.41
CA VAL A 19 8.78 -2.64 -9.36
C VAL A 19 9.02 -1.28 -8.74
N ALA A 20 8.29 -0.29 -9.25
CA ALA A 20 8.24 1.05 -8.67
C ALA A 20 6.78 1.43 -8.42
N VAL A 21 6.42 1.67 -7.16
CA VAL A 21 5.16 2.33 -6.80
C VAL A 21 5.42 3.83 -6.74
N VAL A 22 4.64 4.62 -7.48
CA VAL A 22 4.84 6.06 -7.62
C VAL A 22 3.50 6.77 -7.40
N LEU A 23 3.40 7.53 -6.32
CA LEU A 23 2.43 8.60 -6.16
C LEU A 23 2.95 9.81 -6.95
N GLU A 24 2.17 10.32 -7.88
CA GLU A 24 2.61 11.31 -8.87
C GLU A 24 2.07 12.71 -8.57
N LYS A 25 0.74 12.86 -8.39
CA LYS A 25 0.10 14.17 -8.29
C LYS A 25 -1.10 14.15 -7.35
N ILE A 26 -1.35 15.28 -6.71
CA ILE A 26 -2.61 15.64 -6.05
C ILE A 26 -3.25 16.78 -6.85
N HIS A 27 -4.54 16.67 -7.16
CA HIS A 27 -5.32 17.73 -7.78
C HIS A 27 -6.35 18.22 -6.77
N CYS A 28 -6.31 19.51 -6.45
CA CYS A 28 -7.36 20.20 -5.72
C CYS A 28 -8.40 20.69 -6.73
N PHE A 29 -9.61 20.15 -6.71
CA PHE A 29 -10.73 20.68 -7.50
C PHE A 29 -11.47 21.79 -6.76
N ASP A 30 -11.51 21.67 -5.44
CA ASP A 30 -12.14 22.58 -4.48
C ASP A 30 -11.41 22.36 -3.15
N GLU A 31 -10.86 23.40 -2.55
CA GLU A 31 -10.12 23.31 -1.29
C GLU A 31 -11.04 23.14 -0.08
N GLY A 32 -12.35 23.40 -0.22
CA GLY A 32 -13.32 23.26 0.87
C GLY A 32 -13.27 24.37 1.93
N ASP A 33 -12.22 25.17 1.95
CA ASP A 33 -12.06 26.29 2.87
C ASP A 33 -12.79 27.55 2.39
N GLY A 34 -13.64 28.12 3.25
CA GLY A 34 -14.35 29.36 2.92
C GLY A 34 -13.42 30.57 2.78
N PHE A 35 -12.72 30.94 3.86
CA PHE A 35 -11.73 32.03 3.88
C PHE A 35 -10.39 31.47 4.36
N GLY A 36 -9.55 31.02 3.43
CA GLY A 36 -8.27 30.40 3.72
C GLY A 36 -7.63 29.85 2.46
N LYS A 37 -6.50 29.15 2.63
CA LYS A 37 -5.88 28.34 1.59
C LYS A 37 -5.45 27.04 2.22
N ALA A 38 -5.67 25.93 1.52
CA ALA A 38 -5.28 24.61 1.98
C ALA A 38 -3.75 24.45 1.99
N GLU A 39 -3.23 23.84 3.05
CA GLU A 39 -1.84 23.52 3.31
C GLU A 39 -1.64 21.98 3.39
N PRO A 40 -1.95 21.22 2.32
CA PRO A 40 -2.00 19.78 2.42
C PRO A 40 -0.63 19.14 2.64
N TYR A 41 -0.62 17.99 3.31
CA TYR A 41 0.53 17.10 3.41
C TYR A 41 0.12 15.63 3.34
N LEU A 42 1.08 14.76 3.02
CA LEU A 42 0.80 13.38 2.65
C LEU A 42 1.54 12.39 3.56
N TRP A 43 0.83 11.38 4.05
CA TRP A 43 1.41 10.25 4.78
C TRP A 43 1.32 8.96 3.95
N PRO A 44 2.34 8.65 3.13
CA PRO A 44 2.40 7.39 2.40
C PRO A 44 3.15 6.32 3.20
N VAL A 45 2.62 5.11 3.23
CA VAL A 45 3.28 3.91 3.78
C VAL A 45 3.26 2.85 2.69
N PHE A 46 4.42 2.60 2.11
CA PHE A 46 4.58 1.57 1.10
C PHE A 46 4.81 0.22 1.78
N PHE A 47 4.34 -0.85 1.16
CA PHE A 47 4.53 -2.19 1.71
C PHE A 47 4.56 -3.26 0.63
N LYS A 48 5.19 -4.39 0.94
CA LYS A 48 5.06 -5.64 0.19
C LYS A 48 4.92 -6.82 1.14
N ILE A 49 4.18 -7.83 0.70
CA ILE A 49 4.12 -9.15 1.33
C ILE A 49 4.57 -10.11 0.24
N ASP A 50 5.77 -10.66 0.38
CA ASP A 50 6.45 -11.37 -0.69
C ASP A 50 7.47 -12.38 -0.15
N GLY A 51 8.06 -13.19 -1.02
CA GLY A 51 8.97 -14.28 -0.62
C GLY A 51 10.29 -13.84 -0.01
N GLU A 52 10.51 -12.55 0.22
CA GLU A 52 11.66 -12.08 0.97
C GLU A 52 11.54 -12.35 2.46
N LYS A 53 10.32 -12.23 3.00
CA LYS A 53 10.04 -12.36 4.43
C LYS A 53 8.85 -13.26 4.75
N VAL A 54 8.09 -13.69 3.75
CA VAL A 54 6.92 -14.57 3.91
C VAL A 54 7.20 -15.93 3.30
N TYR A 55 6.75 -16.96 3.99
CA TYR A 55 6.97 -18.37 3.65
C TYR A 55 5.78 -19.22 4.14
N PHE A 56 5.65 -20.44 3.63
CA PHE A 56 4.70 -21.41 4.18
C PHE A 56 5.28 -22.06 5.43
N GLU A 57 4.58 -21.97 6.56
CA GLU A 57 4.95 -22.65 7.81
C GLU A 57 4.66 -24.13 7.74
N THR A 58 3.48 -24.50 7.22
CA THR A 58 3.13 -25.89 6.95
C THR A 58 2.41 -25.97 5.62
N LEU A 59 2.68 -27.00 4.84
CA LEU A 59 1.98 -27.24 3.57
C LEU A 59 0.65 -27.97 3.74
N GLU A 60 0.48 -28.69 4.86
CA GLU A 60 -0.76 -29.41 5.15
C GLU A 60 -1.92 -28.44 5.34
N THR A 61 -1.67 -27.38 6.11
CA THR A 61 -2.64 -26.31 6.29
C THR A 61 -2.48 -25.22 5.26
N LEU A 62 -1.31 -25.12 4.59
CA LEU A 62 -0.86 -24.02 3.71
C LEU A 62 -0.69 -22.67 4.45
N THR A 63 -0.55 -22.67 5.78
CA THR A 63 -0.46 -21.46 6.59
C THR A 63 0.80 -20.66 6.24
N LEU A 64 0.64 -19.35 6.04
CA LEU A 64 1.77 -18.44 5.81
C LEU A 64 2.30 -17.90 7.14
N GLY A 65 3.62 -17.85 7.25
CA GLY A 65 4.34 -17.19 8.33
C GLY A 65 5.21 -16.04 7.82
N GLY A 66 5.86 -15.36 8.75
CA GLY A 66 6.77 -14.25 8.47
C GLY A 66 6.12 -12.87 8.55
N ASN A 67 6.72 -11.87 7.91
CA ASN A 67 6.33 -10.47 8.07
C ASN A 67 6.26 -9.72 6.74
N ALA A 68 5.39 -8.72 6.68
CA ALA A 68 5.42 -7.73 5.63
C ALA A 68 6.72 -6.92 5.68
N LEU A 69 7.13 -6.37 4.53
CA LEU A 69 8.19 -5.39 4.44
C LEU A 69 7.58 -4.04 4.14
N LEU A 70 7.81 -3.07 5.04
CA LEU A 70 7.34 -1.70 4.88
C LEU A 70 8.47 -0.78 4.44
N HIS A 71 8.10 0.26 3.71
CA HIS A 71 8.95 1.41 3.42
C HIS A 71 8.17 2.68 3.79
N SER A 72 8.60 3.31 4.87
CA SER A 72 8.11 4.59 5.35
C SER A 72 9.07 5.72 4.95
N VAL A 73 8.57 6.94 5.00
CA VAL A 73 9.28 8.17 4.61
C VAL A 73 9.21 9.19 5.75
N ASP A 74 9.64 10.43 5.53
CA ASP A 74 9.43 11.48 6.54
C ASP A 74 7.94 11.91 6.58
N GLY A 75 7.26 11.62 7.69
CA GLY A 75 5.87 11.98 7.95
C GLY A 75 5.66 13.40 8.49
N ALA A 76 6.64 14.30 8.33
CA ALA A 76 6.49 15.70 8.67
C ALA A 76 5.40 16.38 7.82
N GLN A 77 4.82 17.45 8.36
CA GLN A 77 4.05 18.43 7.58
C GLN A 77 4.93 19.09 6.51
N GLN A 78 4.29 19.77 5.55
CA GLN A 78 4.95 20.47 4.43
C GLN A 78 5.79 19.56 3.51
N ASN A 79 5.60 18.24 3.59
CA ASN A 79 6.36 17.27 2.82
C ASN A 79 5.99 17.22 1.32
N LEU A 80 4.96 17.96 0.91
CA LEU A 80 4.61 18.21 -0.49
C LEU A 80 5.38 19.39 -1.11
N GLY A 81 6.13 20.16 -0.32
CA GLY A 81 6.89 21.31 -0.83
C GLY A 81 6.03 22.51 -1.26
N VAL A 82 4.73 22.47 -0.96
CA VAL A 82 3.79 23.57 -1.14
C VAL A 82 3.35 24.07 0.24
N LYS A 83 2.95 25.34 0.31
CA LYS A 83 2.43 25.96 1.52
C LYS A 83 0.98 26.39 1.38
N GLN A 84 0.47 26.43 0.15
CA GLN A 84 -0.85 26.95 -0.19
C GLN A 84 -1.29 26.28 -1.49
N VAL A 85 -2.52 25.80 -1.53
CA VAL A 85 -3.14 25.13 -2.68
C VAL A 85 -4.53 25.71 -2.86
N ASP A 86 -4.81 26.23 -4.05
CA ASP A 86 -6.10 26.81 -4.42
C ASP A 86 -6.90 25.84 -5.33
N ALA A 87 -8.22 26.03 -5.48
CA ALA A 87 -9.03 25.29 -6.44
C ALA A 87 -8.43 25.32 -7.85
N GLY A 88 -8.26 24.14 -8.44
CA GLY A 88 -7.68 23.92 -9.76
C GLY A 88 -6.18 23.63 -9.75
N ASP A 89 -5.50 23.78 -8.61
CA ASP A 89 -4.07 23.51 -8.51
C ASP A 89 -3.74 22.02 -8.58
N ILE A 90 -2.59 21.75 -9.19
CA ILE A 90 -2.00 20.41 -9.27
C ILE A 90 -0.66 20.42 -8.55
N VAL A 91 -0.59 19.69 -7.45
CA VAL A 91 0.62 19.52 -6.64
C VAL A 91 1.35 18.25 -7.08
N ASP A 92 2.61 18.40 -7.49
CA ASP A 92 3.49 17.25 -7.75
C ASP A 92 3.96 16.63 -6.44
N ILE A 93 3.89 15.31 -6.31
CA ILE A 93 4.33 14.61 -5.10
C ILE A 93 5.85 14.40 -5.21
N PRO A 94 6.65 14.92 -4.26
CA PRO A 94 8.09 14.75 -4.30
C PRO A 94 8.51 13.28 -4.26
N SER A 95 9.50 12.89 -5.06
CA SER A 95 9.94 11.49 -5.11
C SER A 95 10.51 10.96 -3.79
N THR A 96 10.91 11.85 -2.87
CA THR A 96 11.37 11.50 -1.52
C THR A 96 10.28 10.90 -0.65
N ILE A 97 9.01 11.22 -0.93
CA ILE A 97 7.85 10.66 -0.20
C ILE A 97 6.93 9.84 -1.12
N GLY A 98 6.89 10.14 -2.41
CA GLY A 98 5.95 9.55 -3.36
C GLY A 98 6.45 8.31 -4.08
N LYS A 99 7.67 7.81 -3.81
CA LYS A 99 8.24 6.76 -4.65
C LYS A 99 8.98 5.70 -3.85
N TRP A 100 8.64 4.45 -4.14
CA TRP A 100 9.39 3.29 -3.67
C TRP A 100 9.75 2.39 -4.84
N LYS A 101 11.05 2.06 -4.95
CA LYS A 101 11.59 1.06 -5.88
C LYS A 101 12.04 -0.15 -5.09
N THR A 102 11.61 -1.34 -5.52
CA THR A 102 11.93 -2.59 -4.84
C THR A 102 11.83 -3.77 -5.82
N THR A 103 12.10 -4.97 -5.32
CA THR A 103 11.85 -6.23 -6.03
C THR A 103 10.69 -6.95 -5.35
N LEU A 104 9.70 -7.37 -6.12
CA LEU A 104 8.60 -8.21 -5.68
C LEU A 104 8.95 -9.67 -5.98
N LYS A 105 9.17 -10.46 -4.93
CA LYS A 105 9.59 -11.87 -5.02
C LYS A 105 8.37 -12.80 -4.89
N PRO A 106 8.25 -13.85 -5.71
CA PRO A 106 7.28 -14.90 -5.43
C PRO A 106 7.58 -15.56 -4.06
N ILE A 107 6.55 -16.04 -3.38
CA ILE A 107 6.63 -16.73 -2.08
C ILE A 107 6.88 -18.22 -2.36
N PRO A 108 8.00 -18.81 -1.92
CA PRO A 108 8.30 -20.22 -2.16
C PRO A 108 7.30 -21.17 -1.49
N ILE A 109 6.78 -22.14 -2.24
CA ILE A 109 6.05 -23.31 -1.74
C ILE A 109 6.99 -24.52 -1.89
N HIS A 110 7.46 -25.07 -0.78
CA HIS A 110 8.36 -26.23 -0.78
C HIS A 110 7.60 -27.50 -0.38
N ASP A 111 7.06 -28.26 -1.35
CA ASP A 111 6.56 -29.62 -1.08
C ASP A 111 7.60 -30.66 -1.47
N TYR A 112 7.62 -31.78 -0.74
CA TYR A 112 8.67 -32.82 -0.80
C TYR A 112 8.97 -33.30 -2.23
N ASP A 113 8.01 -33.22 -3.15
CA ASP A 113 8.13 -33.64 -4.55
C ASP A 113 7.88 -32.54 -5.60
N ASN A 114 7.46 -31.32 -5.23
CA ASN A 114 7.14 -30.26 -6.18
C ASN A 114 7.50 -28.86 -5.66
N TRP A 115 8.12 -28.07 -6.54
CA TRP A 115 8.34 -26.64 -6.32
C TRP A 115 7.19 -25.87 -6.92
N ALA A 116 6.51 -25.06 -6.11
CA ALA A 116 5.51 -24.12 -6.59
C ALA A 116 5.77 -22.73 -5.99
N LEU A 117 5.15 -21.71 -6.57
CA LEU A 117 5.35 -20.33 -6.16
C LEU A 117 4.00 -19.66 -5.92
N ALA A 118 3.81 -19.21 -4.69
CA ALA A 118 2.72 -18.32 -4.33
C ALA A 118 3.09 -16.88 -4.73
N GLN A 119 2.07 -16.06 -4.94
CA GLN A 119 2.27 -14.70 -5.38
C GLN A 119 2.33 -13.72 -4.22
N GLY A 120 3.29 -12.81 -4.29
CA GLY A 120 3.32 -11.65 -3.41
C GLY A 120 2.34 -10.55 -3.83
N VAL A 121 2.17 -9.57 -2.95
CA VAL A 121 1.49 -8.30 -3.24
C VAL A 121 2.40 -7.14 -2.87
N ILE A 122 2.22 -6.02 -3.56
CA ILE A 122 2.85 -4.74 -3.24
C ILE A 122 1.80 -3.64 -3.26
N GLY A 123 1.95 -2.64 -2.40
CA GLY A 123 1.00 -1.56 -2.31
C GLY A 123 1.54 -0.31 -1.65
N VAL A 124 0.65 0.68 -1.58
CA VAL A 124 0.83 1.90 -0.80
C VAL A 124 -0.49 2.25 -0.13
N PHE A 125 -0.43 2.47 1.17
CA PHE A 125 -1.47 3.14 1.92
C PHE A 125 -1.11 4.62 2.02
N CYS A 126 -2.03 5.53 1.74
CA CYS A 126 -1.77 6.96 1.85
C CYS A 126 -2.92 7.68 2.56
N ILE A 127 -2.59 8.66 3.39
CA ILE A 127 -3.52 9.64 3.96
C ILE A 127 -3.13 11.03 3.46
N LEU A 128 -4.06 11.75 2.86
CA LEU A 128 -3.95 13.17 2.58
C LEU A 128 -4.62 13.94 3.72
N MET A 129 -3.91 14.91 4.27
CA MET A 129 -4.34 15.68 5.43
C MET A 129 -4.15 17.17 5.18
N GLU A 130 -5.00 17.97 5.79
CA GLU A 130 -4.95 19.42 5.85
C GLU A 130 -4.16 19.84 7.10
N GLN A 131 -3.36 20.90 7.00
CA GLN A 131 -2.46 21.31 8.08
C GLN A 131 -3.07 22.47 8.86
N ASP A 132 -3.26 22.31 10.17
CA ASP A 132 -3.85 23.33 11.02
C ASP A 132 -2.95 23.63 12.23
N HIS A 133 -3.14 22.92 13.33
CA HIS A 133 -2.56 23.24 14.63
C HIS A 133 -1.57 22.20 15.13
N MET A 134 -1.45 21.06 14.45
CA MET A 134 -0.48 20.04 14.84
C MET A 134 0.95 20.55 14.63
N SER A 135 1.82 20.31 15.61
CA SER A 135 3.26 20.56 15.42
C SER A 135 3.89 19.49 14.53
N SER A 136 4.93 19.83 13.76
CA SER A 136 5.61 18.84 12.92
C SER A 136 6.22 17.66 13.69
N ARG A 137 6.56 17.85 14.97
CA ARG A 137 7.00 16.75 15.86
C ARG A 137 5.85 15.80 16.18
N ALA A 138 4.66 16.34 16.46
CA ALA A 138 3.47 15.54 16.70
C ALA A 138 3.06 14.78 15.43
N ALA A 139 3.12 15.44 14.26
CA ALA A 139 2.84 14.81 12.97
C ALA A 139 3.74 13.59 12.70
N LYS A 140 5.06 13.75 12.87
CA LYS A 140 6.02 12.63 12.75
C LYS A 140 5.69 11.49 13.71
N SER A 141 5.40 11.79 14.98
CA SER A 141 5.07 10.76 15.97
C SER A 141 3.76 10.02 15.64
N CYS A 142 2.76 10.72 15.10
CA CYS A 142 1.51 10.11 14.65
C CYS A 142 1.74 9.23 13.41
N TYR A 143 2.55 9.69 12.47
CA TYR A 143 2.94 8.90 11.31
C TYR A 143 3.72 7.63 11.70
N GLU A 144 4.63 7.70 12.67
CA GLU A 144 5.32 6.51 13.21
C GLU A 144 4.34 5.49 13.79
N LYS A 145 3.34 5.94 14.56
CA LYS A 145 2.27 5.07 15.07
C LYS A 145 1.41 4.50 13.95
N LEU A 146 1.13 5.27 12.90
CA LEU A 146 0.42 4.79 11.71
C LEU A 146 1.21 3.65 11.05
N VAL A 147 2.52 3.84 10.84
CA VAL A 147 3.40 2.81 10.25
C VAL A 147 3.39 1.53 11.09
N GLN A 148 3.52 1.65 12.42
CA GLN A 148 3.44 0.49 13.34
C GLN A 148 2.07 -0.20 13.28
N GLY A 149 0.99 0.57 13.21
CA GLY A 149 -0.37 0.05 13.08
C GLY A 149 -0.58 -0.72 11.78
N ILE A 150 -0.08 -0.18 10.66
CA ILE A 150 -0.13 -0.85 9.34
C ILE A 150 0.73 -2.10 9.35
N GLU A 151 1.94 -2.06 9.91
CA GLU A 151 2.80 -3.24 10.04
C GLU A 151 2.11 -4.34 10.83
N LYS A 152 1.52 -4.00 11.97
CA LYS A 152 0.77 -4.96 12.78
C LYS A 152 -0.41 -5.53 12.01
N ALA A 153 -1.22 -4.68 11.36
CA ALA A 153 -2.37 -5.11 10.58
C ALA A 153 -1.99 -6.07 9.45
N LEU A 154 -0.94 -5.76 8.71
CA LEU A 154 -0.40 -6.61 7.65
C LEU A 154 0.06 -7.96 8.23
N ASN A 155 0.87 -7.93 9.29
CA ASN A 155 1.41 -9.13 9.91
C ASN A 155 0.34 -10.03 10.53
N ASP A 156 -0.67 -9.45 11.19
CA ASP A 156 -1.81 -10.19 11.73
C ASP A 156 -2.64 -10.85 10.62
N THR A 157 -2.63 -10.29 9.40
CA THR A 157 -3.40 -10.82 8.27
C THR A 157 -2.70 -12.01 7.61
N ILE A 158 -1.36 -12.04 7.59
CA ILE A 158 -0.55 -13.04 6.86
C ILE A 158 -0.96 -14.50 7.16
N PRO A 159 -1.14 -14.93 8.43
CA PRO A 159 -1.49 -16.32 8.73
C PRO A 159 -2.83 -16.79 8.13
N TYR A 160 -3.80 -15.88 8.01
CA TYR A 160 -5.17 -16.20 7.57
C TYR A 160 -5.34 -16.18 6.05
N LEU A 161 -4.31 -15.82 5.29
CA LEU A 161 -4.38 -15.67 3.84
C LEU A 161 -4.63 -16.97 3.08
N ASN A 162 -4.45 -18.09 3.75
CA ASN A 162 -4.52 -19.39 3.13
C ASN A 162 -5.81 -20.17 3.47
N GLU A 163 -6.48 -19.92 4.59
CA GLU A 163 -7.54 -20.79 5.15
C GLU A 163 -8.69 -21.17 4.18
N GLN A 164 -8.81 -20.52 3.01
CA GLN A 164 -9.85 -20.77 2.04
C GLN A 164 -9.48 -21.65 0.83
N SER A 165 -8.27 -22.22 0.70
CA SER A 165 -7.95 -23.01 -0.52
C SER A 165 -6.64 -23.79 -0.58
N ARG A 166 -6.75 -25.06 -1.01
CA ARG A 166 -5.62 -25.95 -1.39
C ARG A 166 -4.87 -25.54 -2.67
N SER A 167 -5.21 -24.41 -3.29
CA SER A 167 -4.52 -23.86 -4.46
C SER A 167 -4.67 -22.36 -4.44
N ILE A 168 -3.58 -21.60 -4.58
CA ILE A 168 -3.62 -20.14 -4.69
C ILE A 168 -4.03 -19.77 -6.12
N SER A 169 -5.33 -19.73 -6.34
CA SER A 169 -5.95 -19.22 -7.55
C SER A 169 -5.85 -17.68 -7.61
N PRO A 170 -5.97 -17.07 -8.81
CA PRO A 170 -6.02 -15.62 -8.97
C PRO A 170 -7.08 -14.93 -8.08
N GLN A 171 -8.20 -15.61 -7.84
CA GLN A 171 -9.30 -15.10 -7.01
C GLN A 171 -8.92 -15.02 -5.53
N GLN A 172 -8.06 -15.94 -5.02
CA GLN A 172 -7.53 -15.77 -3.66
C GLN A 172 -6.63 -14.56 -3.55
N ILE A 173 -5.85 -14.25 -4.60
CA ILE A 173 -4.91 -13.13 -4.52
C ILE A 173 -5.67 -11.80 -4.52
N GLU A 174 -6.78 -11.72 -5.25
CA GLU A 174 -7.70 -10.57 -5.17
C GLU A 174 -8.38 -10.49 -3.79
N ARG A 175 -8.83 -11.62 -3.22
CA ARG A 175 -9.34 -11.66 -1.83
C ARG A 175 -8.27 -11.30 -0.82
N PHE A 176 -7.02 -11.67 -1.05
CA PHE A 176 -5.88 -11.33 -0.22
C PHE A 176 -5.62 -9.83 -0.26
N ALA A 177 -5.50 -9.25 -1.46
CA ALA A 177 -5.37 -7.81 -1.62
C ALA A 177 -6.55 -7.07 -0.95
N THR A 178 -7.77 -7.61 -1.08
CA THR A 178 -8.97 -7.07 -0.42
C THR A 178 -8.87 -7.17 1.10
N SER A 179 -8.50 -8.33 1.65
CA SER A 179 -8.35 -8.57 3.09
C SER A 179 -7.24 -7.70 3.69
N VAL A 180 -6.14 -7.49 2.98
CA VAL A 180 -5.08 -6.55 3.39
C VAL A 180 -5.61 -5.12 3.39
N SER A 181 -6.31 -4.69 2.35
CA SER A 181 -6.93 -3.36 2.31
C SER A 181 -7.87 -3.21 3.50
N GLU A 182 -8.81 -4.14 3.68
CA GLU A 182 -9.77 -4.12 4.79
C GLU A 182 -9.10 -4.18 6.16
N SER A 183 -8.04 -4.95 6.34
CA SER A 183 -7.33 -5.08 7.62
C SER A 183 -6.61 -3.79 7.97
N ILE A 184 -5.96 -3.15 6.99
CA ILE A 184 -5.39 -1.81 7.17
C ILE A 184 -6.52 -0.83 7.49
N GLU A 185 -7.60 -0.83 6.72
CA GLU A 185 -8.74 0.06 6.92
C GLU A 185 -9.37 -0.11 8.31
N LYS A 186 -9.64 -1.34 8.75
CA LYS A 186 -10.17 -1.65 10.08
C LYS A 186 -9.18 -1.29 11.18
N SER A 187 -7.90 -1.60 11.01
CA SER A 187 -6.88 -1.29 12.02
C SER A 187 -6.60 0.20 12.14
N VAL A 188 -6.73 0.94 11.03
CA VAL A 188 -6.50 2.38 10.93
C VAL A 188 -7.80 3.19 11.13
N ILE A 189 -8.98 2.59 11.12
CA ILE A 189 -10.26 3.32 11.34
C ILE A 189 -11.03 2.85 12.59
N GLN A 190 -10.87 1.60 13.02
CA GLN A 190 -11.69 0.98 14.08
C GLN A 190 -10.93 0.50 15.32
N ASN A 191 -9.59 0.58 15.37
CA ASN A 191 -8.82 0.19 16.56
C ASN A 191 -8.82 1.30 17.64
N GLU A 192 -9.58 1.11 18.72
CA GLU A 192 -9.86 2.11 19.77
C GLU A 192 -8.62 2.75 20.43
N ASN A 193 -7.46 2.08 20.48
CA ASN A 193 -6.27 2.59 21.19
C ASN A 193 -5.24 3.25 20.28
N LEU A 194 -4.98 2.68 19.10
CA LEU A 194 -4.09 3.28 18.11
C LEU A 194 -4.73 4.57 17.56
N LEU A 195 -6.03 4.50 17.31
CA LEU A 195 -6.77 5.56 16.66
C LEU A 195 -7.30 6.60 17.58
N ARG A 196 -7.55 6.31 18.86
CA ARG A 196 -7.74 7.41 19.79
C ARG A 196 -6.50 8.30 19.80
N HIS A 197 -5.29 7.75 19.82
CA HIS A 197 -4.08 8.59 19.78
C HIS A 197 -3.83 9.26 18.42
N ILE A 198 -4.07 8.57 17.31
CA ILE A 198 -3.92 9.14 15.97
C ILE A 198 -5.04 10.15 15.69
N TRP A 199 -6.33 9.79 15.87
CA TRP A 199 -7.46 10.69 15.68
C TRP A 199 -7.53 11.85 16.67
N THR A 200 -7.14 11.70 17.95
CA THR A 200 -7.08 12.87 18.83
C THR A 200 -6.03 13.89 18.38
N ALA A 201 -4.95 13.42 17.76
CA ALA A 201 -3.96 14.30 17.17
C ALA A 201 -4.46 14.87 15.82
N ILE A 202 -5.03 14.04 14.95
CA ILE A 202 -5.67 14.46 13.70
C ILE A 202 -6.87 15.38 13.97
N ASN A 203 -7.54 15.34 15.12
CA ASN A 203 -8.55 16.35 15.45
C ASN A 203 -7.95 17.77 15.57
N GLN A 204 -6.61 17.91 15.49
CA GLN A 204 -5.92 19.19 15.35
C GLN A 204 -5.54 19.55 13.90
N ASP A 205 -5.70 18.65 12.93
CA ASP A 205 -5.37 18.75 11.49
C ASP A 205 -6.34 17.87 10.67
N ASP A 206 -7.16 18.42 9.78
CA ASP A 206 -8.25 17.61 9.19
C ASP A 206 -7.81 16.53 8.18
N VAL A 207 -8.47 15.35 8.19
CA VAL A 207 -8.25 14.30 7.17
C VAL A 207 -9.11 14.57 5.95
N ILE A 208 -8.47 14.96 4.86
CA ILE A 208 -9.09 15.04 3.53
C ILE A 208 -9.52 13.64 3.06
N GLY A 209 -8.64 12.64 3.20
CA GLY A 209 -8.99 11.28 2.86
C GLY A 209 -7.81 10.31 2.84
N TRP A 210 -8.12 9.02 2.75
CA TRP A 210 -7.11 7.97 2.67
C TRP A 210 -7.46 6.94 1.61
N LYS A 211 -6.45 6.20 1.15
CA LYS A 211 -6.65 5.06 0.24
C LYS A 211 -5.52 4.04 0.35
N CYS A 212 -5.87 2.76 0.29
CA CYS A 212 -4.92 1.68 0.01
C CYS A 212 -4.99 1.30 -1.48
N PHE A 213 -3.83 1.31 -2.16
CA PHE A 213 -3.66 0.77 -3.51
C PHE A 213 -2.79 -0.48 -3.44
N ILE A 214 -3.30 -1.61 -3.94
CA ILE A 214 -2.63 -2.91 -3.83
C ILE A 214 -2.59 -3.58 -5.21
N TYR A 215 -1.46 -4.21 -5.51
CA TYR A 215 -1.17 -4.87 -6.77
C TYR A 215 -0.62 -6.27 -6.53
N PRO A 216 -1.38 -7.30 -6.93
CA PRO A 216 -0.91 -8.67 -7.05
C PRO A 216 0.26 -8.82 -8.01
N HIS A 217 1.18 -9.73 -7.70
CA HIS A 217 2.27 -10.13 -8.60
C HIS A 217 1.76 -10.42 -10.03
N LYS A 218 0.71 -11.25 -10.18
CA LYS A 218 0.13 -11.64 -11.49
C LYS A 218 -0.26 -10.45 -12.34
N GLU A 219 -0.83 -9.45 -11.70
CA GLU A 219 -1.32 -8.27 -12.39
C GLU A 219 -0.18 -7.49 -13.04
N LEU A 220 1.00 -7.53 -12.42
CA LEU A 220 2.20 -6.84 -12.84
C LEU A 220 3.00 -7.60 -13.89
N MET A 221 2.94 -8.95 -13.91
CA MET A 221 3.65 -9.76 -14.91
C MET A 221 3.27 -9.37 -16.35
N ASN A 222 1.99 -9.05 -16.55
CA ASN A 222 1.45 -8.73 -17.88
C ASN A 222 1.40 -7.22 -18.18
N LYS A 223 1.86 -6.36 -17.26
CA LYS A 223 1.75 -4.90 -17.40
C LYS A 223 3.02 -4.18 -16.98
N LYS A 224 3.66 -3.50 -17.95
CA LYS A 224 4.81 -2.61 -17.66
C LYS A 224 4.45 -1.41 -16.79
N LYS A 225 3.21 -0.92 -16.88
CA LYS A 225 2.70 0.21 -16.10
C LYS A 225 1.20 0.07 -15.90
N LYS A 226 0.72 0.38 -14.70
CA LYS A 226 -0.70 0.61 -14.41
C LYS A 226 -0.85 1.90 -13.62
N SER A 227 -1.73 2.77 -14.09
CA SER A 227 -2.09 4.00 -13.39
C SER A 227 -3.21 3.75 -12.39
N PHE A 228 -3.24 4.56 -11.33
CA PHE A 228 -4.26 4.53 -10.31
C PHE A 228 -4.59 5.93 -9.81
N SER A 229 -5.77 6.07 -9.23
CA SER A 229 -6.20 7.31 -8.58
C SER A 229 -7.32 7.08 -7.60
N CYS A 230 -7.48 7.99 -6.65
CA CYS A 230 -8.64 8.07 -5.77
C CYS A 230 -9.05 9.54 -5.65
N ARG A 231 -10.36 9.79 -5.58
CA ARG A 231 -10.93 11.13 -5.39
C ARG A 231 -11.73 11.11 -4.09
N TRP A 232 -11.52 12.10 -3.24
CA TRP A 232 -12.20 12.32 -1.98
C TRP A 232 -13.02 13.61 -2.08
N LYS A 233 -14.23 13.58 -1.51
CA LYS A 233 -15.11 14.75 -1.40
C LYS A 233 -15.36 15.04 0.08
N ASN A 234 -14.30 15.40 0.78
CA ASN A 234 -14.24 15.66 2.21
C ASN A 234 -13.15 16.71 2.43
N GLU A 235 -13.45 17.72 3.26
CA GLU A 235 -12.64 18.95 3.36
C GLU A 235 -12.26 19.49 1.98
N GLY A 236 -13.27 19.67 1.12
CA GLY A 236 -13.11 19.99 -0.30
C GLY A 236 -13.28 18.79 -1.24
N ASP A 237 -12.65 18.87 -2.41
CA ASP A 237 -12.67 17.88 -3.48
C ASP A 237 -11.26 17.67 -4.03
N TRP A 238 -10.68 16.53 -3.68
CA TRP A 238 -9.26 16.23 -3.89
C TRP A 238 -9.08 14.93 -4.65
N LYS A 239 -8.05 14.83 -5.49
CA LYS A 239 -7.69 13.57 -6.16
C LYS A 239 -6.21 13.30 -6.10
N ILE A 240 -5.83 12.15 -5.54
CA ILE A 240 -4.48 11.59 -5.69
C ILE A 240 -4.40 10.71 -6.94
N SER A 241 -3.26 10.73 -7.61
CA SER A 241 -2.97 9.86 -8.76
C SER A 241 -1.54 9.39 -8.77
N GLY A 242 -1.32 8.23 -9.39
CA GLY A 242 -0.02 7.60 -9.46
C GLY A 242 0.05 6.45 -10.45
N SER A 243 1.16 5.72 -10.40
CA SER A 243 1.34 4.50 -11.16
C SER A 243 2.22 3.47 -10.46
N ILE A 244 1.95 2.20 -10.73
CA ILE A 244 2.90 1.11 -10.49
C ILE A 244 3.56 0.73 -11.81
N ARG A 245 4.86 0.47 -11.79
CA ARG A 245 5.68 0.20 -12.99
C ARG A 245 6.57 -1.01 -12.76
N VAL A 246 6.63 -1.89 -13.76
CA VAL A 246 7.63 -2.96 -13.83
C VAL A 246 8.75 -2.50 -14.75
N TYR A 247 10.00 -2.59 -14.30
CA TYR A 247 11.17 -2.18 -15.08
C TYR A 247 12.19 -3.31 -15.20
N LYS A 248 12.98 -3.28 -16.28
CA LYS A 248 14.13 -4.16 -16.41
C LYS A 248 15.29 -3.57 -15.60
N SER A 249 15.98 -4.42 -14.86
CA SER A 249 17.27 -4.12 -14.23
C SER A 249 18.32 -3.77 -15.27
#